data_AF-A0A194XHD4-F1
#
_entry.id   AF-A0A194XHD4-F1
#
_cell.length_a   1.000
_cell.length_b   1.000
_cell.length_c   1.000
_cell.angle_alpha   90.00
_cell.angle_beta   90.00
_cell.angle_gamma   90.00
#
_symmetry.space_group_name_H-M   'P 1'
#
loop_
_entity.id
_entity.type
_entity.pdbx_description
1 polymer ?
#
loop_
_entity_poly.entity_id
_entity_poly.type
_entity_poly.pdbx_seq_one_letter_code
_entity_poly.pdbx_strand_id
1 'polypeptide(L)'
;MYCWFDALSLLKEQRSCLIHTELTDDNGNTPWDCFVFVHSVQPTHLGLKQPSNAEREAFEDLYKAHRNGRLQNEIEYLEIAFGEVINRQSKEAITTLSRLSEDMKKQRNLVAAETYRVISLQIRQNMWEAAIEAVRERFEALQAEMKSSPWDREVRVDNMRISHLKVVEKKAIMTGGRI
;
A
#
# COMPACT_ATOMS: atom_id res chain seq x y z
N MET A 1 8.87 -13.59 17.96
CA MET A 1 8.74 -15.02 17.62
C MET A 1 7.42 -15.15 16.89
N TYR A 2 7.40 -15.70 15.65
CA TYR A 2 6.22 -16.02 14.80
C TYR A 2 5.75 -15.11 13.63
N CYS A 3 6.57 -14.23 13.02
CA CYS A 3 6.13 -13.35 11.90
C CYS A 3 5.31 -14.01 10.76
N TRP A 4 5.60 -15.25 10.33
CA TRP A 4 4.84 -15.91 9.25
C TRP A 4 3.49 -16.46 9.71
N PHE A 5 3.46 -17.11 10.87
CA PHE A 5 2.23 -17.64 11.44
C PHE A 5 1.33 -16.50 11.87
N ASP A 6 1.91 -15.41 12.37
CA ASP A 6 1.19 -14.20 12.74
C ASP A 6 0.62 -13.52 11.50
N ALA A 7 1.37 -13.42 10.38
CA ALA A 7 0.85 -12.86 9.13
C ALA A 7 -0.31 -13.69 8.54
N LEU A 8 -0.17 -15.02 8.46
CA LEU A 8 -1.24 -15.90 7.97
C LEU A 8 -2.44 -15.98 8.94
N SER A 9 -2.20 -15.89 10.25
CA SER A 9 -3.28 -15.87 11.25
C SER A 9 -3.97 -14.51 11.26
N LEU A 10 -3.26 -13.40 11.11
CA LEU A 10 -3.83 -12.06 10.88
C LEU A 10 -4.70 -12.04 9.64
N LEU A 11 -4.23 -12.63 8.53
CA LEU A 11 -5.00 -12.72 7.28
C LEU A 11 -6.21 -13.67 7.39
N LYS A 12 -6.15 -14.71 8.23
CA LYS A 12 -7.22 -15.71 8.40
C LYS A 12 -8.25 -15.37 9.49
N GLU A 13 -7.85 -14.72 10.58
CA GLU A 13 -8.76 -14.20 11.61
C GLU A 13 -9.56 -13.00 11.10
N GLN A 14 -9.02 -12.24 10.13
CA GLN A 14 -9.74 -11.18 9.43
C GLN A 14 -10.67 -11.70 8.32
N ARG A 15 -11.45 -12.75 8.63
CA ARG A 15 -12.59 -13.20 7.80
C ARG A 15 -13.75 -12.21 7.77
N SER A 16 -13.58 -11.06 8.41
CA SER A 16 -14.46 -9.91 8.40
C SER A 16 -13.55 -8.67 8.44
N CYS A 17 -13.69 -7.77 7.46
CA CYS A 17 -12.99 -6.47 7.33
C CYS A 17 -11.57 -6.49 6.73
N LEU A 18 -11.49 -5.95 5.50
CA LEU A 18 -10.35 -5.20 4.93
C LEU A 18 -8.97 -5.55 5.52
N ILE A 19 -8.24 -6.48 4.90
CA ILE A 19 -6.80 -6.63 5.12
C ILE A 19 -6.14 -5.31 4.74
N HIS A 20 -5.68 -4.57 5.75
CA HIS A 20 -5.00 -3.30 5.55
C HIS A 20 -3.53 -3.58 5.24
N THR A 21 -3.18 -3.57 3.96
CA THR A 21 -1.81 -3.79 3.46
C THR A 21 -0.77 -2.81 4.00
N GLU A 22 -1.24 -1.69 4.55
CA GLU A 22 -0.44 -0.60 5.11
C GLU A 22 -0.38 -0.59 6.64
N LEU A 23 -1.13 -1.47 7.30
CA LEU A 23 -1.14 -1.51 8.75
C LEU A 23 0.22 -2.02 9.23
N THR A 24 0.93 -1.20 10.00
CA THR A 24 2.19 -1.60 10.59
C THR A 24 1.99 -2.27 11.94
N ASP A 25 2.78 -3.31 12.22
CA ASP A 25 2.96 -3.85 13.57
C ASP A 25 3.65 -2.82 14.49
N ASP A 26 3.86 -3.19 15.76
CA ASP A 26 4.54 -2.33 16.74
C ASP A 26 5.99 -2.02 16.37
N ASN A 27 6.58 -2.76 15.42
CA ASN A 27 7.92 -2.55 14.89
C ASN A 27 7.90 -1.73 13.58
N GLY A 28 6.73 -1.30 13.10
CA GLY A 28 6.63 -0.55 11.86
C GLY A 28 6.60 -1.41 10.58
N ASN A 29 6.48 -2.74 10.70
CA ASN A 29 6.45 -3.66 9.56
C ASN A 29 5.03 -3.83 9.03
N THR A 30 4.85 -3.68 7.72
CA THR A 30 3.62 -4.05 7.02
C THR A 30 3.52 -5.57 6.83
N PRO A 31 2.34 -6.12 6.47
CA PRO A 31 2.22 -7.52 6.06
C PRO A 31 3.20 -7.89 4.93
N TRP A 32 3.48 -6.95 4.02
CA TRP A 32 4.46 -7.16 2.95
C TRP A 32 5.90 -7.24 3.47
N ASP A 33 6.28 -6.38 4.42
CA ASP A 33 7.61 -6.42 5.03
C ASP A 33 7.85 -7.76 5.75
N CYS A 34 6.84 -8.24 6.49
CA CYS A 34 6.87 -9.55 7.13
C CYS A 34 6.99 -10.70 6.10
N PHE A 35 6.27 -10.61 4.98
CA PHE A 35 6.35 -11.57 3.89
C PHE A 35 7.75 -11.62 3.27
N VAL A 36 8.32 -10.46 2.93
CA VAL A 36 9.67 -10.35 2.35
C VAL A 36 10.73 -10.87 3.32
N PHE A 37 10.60 -10.58 4.61
CA PHE A 37 11.50 -11.12 5.64
C PHE A 37 11.47 -12.65 5.65
N VAL A 38 10.28 -13.26 5.73
CA VAL A 38 10.14 -14.72 5.73
C VAL A 38 10.68 -15.34 4.44
N HIS A 39 10.45 -14.68 3.30
CA HIS A 39 10.98 -15.10 2.01
C HIS A 39 12.52 -15.03 1.94
N SER A 40 13.14 -14.09 2.66
CA SER A 40 14.58 -13.82 2.58
C SER A 40 15.43 -14.59 3.61
N VAL A 41 14.85 -15.07 4.70
CA VAL A 41 15.59 -15.77 5.76
C VAL A 41 15.76 -17.26 5.44
N GLN A 42 16.98 -17.79 5.57
CA GLN A 42 17.21 -19.22 5.39
C GLN A 42 16.45 -20.05 6.45
N PRO A 43 15.80 -21.16 6.06
CA PRO A 43 14.97 -21.99 6.96
C PRO A 43 15.70 -22.46 8.23
N THR A 44 17.02 -22.63 8.16
CA THR A 44 17.87 -23.09 9.26
C THR A 44 18.00 -22.09 10.41
N HIS A 45 17.73 -20.79 10.17
CA HIS A 45 18.02 -19.74 11.16
C HIS A 45 16.89 -19.50 12.16
N LEU A 46 15.66 -19.95 11.88
CA LEU A 46 14.49 -19.62 12.71
C LEU A 46 13.60 -20.81 13.06
N GLY A 47 13.91 -22.03 12.59
CA GLY A 47 13.02 -23.19 12.77
C GLY A 47 11.65 -23.01 12.10
N LEU A 48 11.53 -22.02 11.20
CA LEU A 48 10.30 -21.71 10.49
C LEU A 48 10.19 -22.55 9.23
N LYS A 49 9.03 -23.16 9.02
CA LYS A 49 8.70 -23.78 7.73
C LYS A 49 8.63 -22.68 6.67
N GLN A 50 9.48 -22.77 5.67
CA GLN A 50 9.42 -21.90 4.50
C GLN A 50 8.10 -22.12 3.75
N PRO A 51 7.39 -21.05 3.34
CA PRO A 51 6.22 -21.21 2.49
C PRO A 51 6.60 -21.84 1.16
N SER A 52 5.77 -22.76 0.70
CA SER A 52 5.81 -23.31 -0.66
C SER A 52 5.56 -22.22 -1.71
N ASN A 53 5.94 -22.48 -2.96
CA ASN A 53 5.69 -21.55 -4.06
C ASN A 53 4.20 -21.20 -4.19
N ALA A 54 3.32 -22.20 -4.06
CA ALA A 54 1.87 -21.98 -4.09
C ALA A 54 1.38 -21.08 -2.94
N GLU A 55 1.94 -21.21 -1.73
CA GLU A 55 1.60 -20.33 -0.60
C GLU A 55 2.12 -18.90 -0.80
N ARG A 56 3.27 -18.74 -1.47
CA ARG A 56 3.83 -17.43 -1.83
C ARG A 56 2.96 -16.73 -2.87
N GLU A 57 2.63 -17.41 -3.97
CA GLU A 57 1.75 -16.92 -5.03
C GLU A 57 0.37 -16.53 -4.46
N ALA A 58 -0.23 -17.39 -3.64
CA ALA A 58 -1.52 -17.11 -3.01
C ALA A 58 -1.48 -15.87 -2.10
N PHE A 59 -0.38 -15.65 -1.37
CA PHE A 59 -0.20 -14.44 -0.56
C PHE A 59 -0.09 -13.19 -1.44
N GLU A 60 0.73 -13.24 -2.50
CA GLU A 60 0.91 -12.12 -3.41
C GLU A 60 -0.40 -11.70 -4.08
N ASP A 61 -1.19 -12.67 -4.54
CA ASP A 61 -2.48 -12.42 -5.15
C ASP A 61 -3.48 -11.81 -4.15
N LEU A 62 -3.53 -12.35 -2.94
CA LEU A 62 -4.38 -11.82 -1.87
C LEU A 62 -3.98 -10.38 -1.51
N TYR A 63 -2.68 -10.14 -1.32
CA TYR A 63 -2.14 -8.82 -1.01
C TYR A 63 -2.48 -7.81 -2.11
N LYS A 64 -2.24 -8.16 -3.39
CA LYS A 64 -2.58 -7.30 -4.54
C LYS A 64 -4.07 -7.00 -4.60
N ALA A 65 -4.93 -8.00 -4.40
CA ALA A 65 -6.37 -7.81 -4.42
C ALA A 65 -6.83 -6.82 -3.35
N HIS A 66 -6.33 -6.94 -2.12
CA HIS A 66 -6.67 -6.02 -1.04
C HIS A 66 -6.09 -4.62 -1.24
N ARG A 67 -4.82 -4.50 -1.62
CA ARG A 67 -4.18 -3.23 -1.94
C ARG A 67 -4.96 -2.50 -3.03
N ASN A 68 -5.22 -3.18 -4.14
CA ASN A 68 -5.88 -2.57 -5.29
C ASN A 68 -7.35 -2.24 -5.00
N GLY A 69 -8.06 -3.07 -4.23
CA GLY A 69 -9.42 -2.75 -3.79
C GLY A 69 -9.48 -1.51 -2.90
N ARG A 70 -8.51 -1.35 -1.97
CA ARG A 70 -8.38 -0.13 -1.15
C ARG A 70 -8.09 1.09 -2.02
N LEU A 71 -7.11 0.99 -2.91
CA LEU A 71 -6.72 2.08 -3.82
C LEU A 71 -7.88 2.51 -4.73
N GLN A 72 -8.64 1.54 -5.24
CA GLN A 72 -9.82 1.79 -6.06
C GLN A 72 -10.90 2.57 -5.28
N ASN A 73 -11.20 2.16 -4.04
CA ASN A 73 -12.14 2.89 -3.20
C ASN A 73 -11.66 4.33 -2.94
N GLU A 74 -10.36 4.52 -2.67
CA GLU A 74 -9.78 5.84 -2.46
C GLU A 74 -9.91 6.73 -3.71
N ILE A 75 -9.66 6.15 -4.89
CA ILE A 75 -9.84 6.80 -6.19
C ILE A 75 -11.29 7.26 -6.40
N GLU A 76 -12.28 6.42 -6.12
CA GLU A 76 -13.70 6.76 -6.31
C GLU A 76 -14.14 7.96 -5.46
N TYR A 77 -13.69 8.04 -4.21
CA TYR A 77 -13.95 9.22 -3.36
C TYR A 77 -13.19 10.48 -3.83
N LEU A 78 -11.99 10.30 -4.38
CA LEU A 78 -11.22 11.39 -4.98
C LEU A 78 -11.87 11.94 -6.25
N GLU A 79 -12.53 11.10 -7.06
CA GLU A 79 -13.28 11.54 -8.23
C GLU A 79 -14.48 12.43 -7.84
N ILE A 80 -15.18 12.07 -6.75
CA ILE A 80 -16.23 12.91 -6.19
C ILE A 80 -15.65 14.26 -5.76
N ALA A 81 -14.58 14.25 -4.95
CA ALA A 81 -13.92 15.47 -4.50
C ALA A 81 -13.44 16.32 -5.68
N PHE A 82 -12.89 15.71 -6.73
CA PHE A 82 -12.45 16.40 -7.93
C PHE A 82 -13.60 17.13 -8.63
N GLY A 83 -14.75 16.47 -8.78
CA GLY A 83 -15.96 17.09 -9.31
C GLY A 83 -16.41 18.30 -8.48
N GLU A 84 -16.39 18.17 -7.15
CA GLU A 84 -16.73 19.26 -6.23
C GLU A 84 -15.75 20.44 -6.35
N VAL A 85 -14.45 20.17 -6.46
CA VAL A 85 -13.41 21.19 -6.65
C VAL A 85 -13.56 21.93 -7.98
N ILE A 86 -13.78 21.20 -9.08
CA ILE A 86 -14.00 21.79 -10.41
C ILE A 86 -15.23 22.71 -10.42
N ASN A 87 -16.29 22.30 -9.75
CA ASN A 87 -17.53 23.07 -9.62
C ASN A 87 -17.46 24.15 -8.53
N ARG A 88 -16.30 24.33 -7.87
CA ARG A 88 -16.06 25.29 -6.78
C ARG A 88 -17.02 25.12 -5.58
N GLN A 89 -17.48 23.90 -5.36
CA GLN A 89 -18.33 23.50 -4.24
C GLN A 89 -17.48 23.34 -2.98
N SER A 90 -17.07 24.48 -2.41
CA SER A 90 -16.08 24.52 -1.32
C SER A 90 -16.44 23.64 -0.14
N LYS A 91 -17.71 23.67 0.29
CA LYS A 91 -18.15 22.99 1.51
C LYS A 91 -18.17 21.48 1.30
N GLU A 92 -18.69 21.05 0.16
CA GLU A 92 -18.79 19.66 -0.28
C GLU A 92 -17.39 19.06 -0.43
N ALA A 93 -16.52 19.72 -1.21
CA ALA A 93 -15.14 19.30 -1.44
C ALA A 93 -14.36 19.13 -0.12
N ILE A 94 -14.44 20.11 0.79
CA ILE A 94 -13.78 20.03 2.10
C ILE A 94 -14.35 18.88 2.93
N THR A 95 -15.65 18.62 2.86
CA THR A 95 -16.29 17.52 3.61
C THR A 95 -15.78 16.17 3.11
N THR A 96 -15.78 15.97 1.80
CA THR A 96 -15.28 14.74 1.15
C THR A 96 -13.80 14.51 1.46
N LEU A 97 -12.96 15.53 1.31
CA LEU A 97 -11.52 15.45 1.61
C LEU A 97 -11.23 15.25 3.10
N SER A 98 -12.04 15.83 4.00
CA SER A 98 -11.88 15.61 5.44
C SER A 98 -12.17 14.15 5.82
N ARG A 99 -13.21 13.56 5.22
CA ARG A 99 -13.51 12.13 5.40
C ARG A 99 -12.37 11.25 4.91
N LEU A 100 -11.84 11.52 3.71
CA LEU A 100 -10.66 10.82 3.20
C LEU A 100 -9.46 10.95 4.14
N SER A 101 -9.19 12.15 4.66
CA SER A 101 -8.12 12.38 5.64
C SER A 101 -8.30 11.57 6.91
N GLU A 102 -9.51 11.52 7.47
CA GLU A 102 -9.83 10.74 8.67
C GLU A 102 -9.70 9.24 8.44
N ASP A 103 -10.19 8.74 7.30
CA ASP A 103 -10.07 7.32 6.96
C ASP A 103 -8.61 6.92 6.76
N MET A 104 -7.77 7.78 6.16
CA MET A 104 -6.33 7.55 6.07
C MET A 104 -5.65 7.57 7.44
N LYS A 105 -6.07 8.44 8.38
CA LYS A 105 -5.55 8.43 9.76
C LYS A 105 -5.89 7.13 10.49
N LYS A 106 -7.13 6.64 10.37
CA LYS A 106 -7.54 5.35 10.95
C LYS A 106 -6.68 4.20 10.41
N GLN A 107 -6.27 4.30 9.15
CA GLN A 107 -5.38 3.36 8.48
C GLN A 107 -3.88 3.62 8.75
N ARG A 108 -3.54 4.57 9.63
CA ARG A 108 -2.16 5.02 9.92
C ARG A 108 -1.38 5.54 8.71
N ASN A 109 -2.04 5.83 7.60
CA ASN A 109 -1.43 6.45 6.43
C ASN A 109 -1.39 7.98 6.60
N LEU A 110 -0.48 8.45 7.46
CA LEU A 110 -0.39 9.87 7.83
C LEU A 110 0.00 10.77 6.66
N VAL A 111 0.79 10.26 5.71
CA VAL A 111 1.21 11.01 4.52
C VAL A 111 -0.01 11.31 3.64
N ALA A 112 -0.81 10.30 3.30
CA ALA A 112 -2.03 10.51 2.53
C ALA A 112 -3.04 11.37 3.27
N ALA A 113 -3.19 11.17 4.59
CA ALA A 113 -4.07 11.99 5.40
C ALA A 113 -3.71 13.48 5.35
N GLU A 114 -2.41 13.79 5.37
CA GLU A 114 -1.89 15.15 5.27
C GLU A 114 -2.10 15.74 3.88
N THR A 115 -1.91 14.96 2.81
CA THR A 115 -2.23 15.38 1.44
C THR A 115 -3.66 15.91 1.33
N TYR A 116 -4.65 15.16 1.82
CA TYR A 116 -6.06 15.59 1.76
C TYR A 116 -6.35 16.83 2.61
N ARG A 117 -5.65 16.97 3.74
CA ARG A 117 -5.74 18.15 4.60
C ARG A 117 -5.19 19.38 3.88
N VAL A 118 -4.07 19.25 3.17
CA VAL A 118 -3.45 20.33 2.38
C VAL A 118 -4.36 20.77 1.23
N ILE A 119 -4.95 19.82 0.49
CA ILE A 119 -5.92 20.15 -0.57
C ILE A 119 -7.11 20.94 0.02
N SER A 120 -7.63 20.49 1.16
CA SER A 120 -8.71 21.21 1.86
C SER A 120 -8.31 22.63 2.24
N LEU A 121 -7.05 22.86 2.62
CA LEU A 121 -6.52 24.18 2.92
C LEU A 121 -6.43 25.07 1.67
N GLN A 122 -5.97 24.52 0.55
CA GLN A 122 -5.92 25.24 -0.73
C GLN A 122 -7.32 25.72 -1.15
N ILE A 123 -8.34 24.86 -1.01
CA ILE A 123 -9.75 25.21 -1.27
C ILE A 123 -10.20 26.38 -0.37
N ARG A 124 -9.92 26.31 0.93
CA ARG A 124 -10.27 27.39 1.89
C ARG A 124 -9.61 28.73 1.52
N GLN A 125 -8.44 28.68 0.90
CA GLN A 125 -7.68 29.85 0.48
C GLN A 125 -8.03 30.30 -0.95
N ASN A 126 -9.06 29.71 -1.58
CA ASN A 126 -9.45 29.94 -2.97
C ASN A 126 -8.33 29.64 -3.99
N MET A 127 -7.37 28.79 -3.63
CA MET A 127 -6.30 28.31 -4.52
C MET A 127 -6.80 27.14 -5.37
N TRP A 128 -7.81 27.40 -6.19
CA TRP A 128 -8.57 26.37 -6.92
C TRP A 128 -7.70 25.58 -7.88
N GLU A 129 -6.84 26.26 -8.64
CA GLU A 129 -5.95 25.62 -9.61
C GLU A 129 -4.93 24.71 -8.92
N ALA A 130 -4.41 25.11 -7.75
CA ALA A 130 -3.52 24.29 -6.95
C ALA A 130 -4.23 23.07 -6.36
N ALA A 131 -5.48 23.23 -5.91
CA ALA A 131 -6.29 22.12 -5.40
C ALA A 131 -6.62 21.10 -6.52
N ILE A 132 -6.96 21.57 -7.72
CA ILE A 132 -7.19 20.74 -8.90
C ILE A 132 -5.93 19.91 -9.22
N GLU A 133 -4.77 20.57 -9.26
CA GLU A 133 -3.51 19.89 -9.57
C GLU A 133 -3.14 18.86 -8.50
N ALA A 134 -3.25 19.22 -7.22
CA ALA A 134 -2.94 18.30 -6.13
C ALA A 134 -3.87 17.06 -6.10
N VAL A 135 -5.15 17.23 -6.45
CA VAL A 135 -6.08 16.10 -6.61
C VAL A 135 -5.67 15.20 -7.79
N ARG A 136 -5.25 15.78 -8.92
CA ARG A 136 -4.78 15.03 -10.09
C ARG A 136 -3.50 14.26 -9.82
N GLU A 137 -2.50 14.91 -9.22
CA GLU A 137 -1.25 14.26 -8.81
C GLU A 137 -1.52 13.07 -7.88
N ARG A 138 -2.47 13.22 -6.95
CA ARG A 138 -2.87 12.12 -6.07
C ARG A 138 -3.52 10.96 -6.84
N PHE A 139 -4.39 11.26 -7.80
CA PHE A 139 -5.03 10.27 -8.66
C PHE A 139 -3.98 9.49 -9.47
N GLU A 140 -3.03 10.19 -10.09
CA GLU A 140 -1.93 9.57 -10.84
C GLU A 140 -1.06 8.69 -9.94
N ALA A 141 -0.73 9.15 -8.74
CA ALA A 141 0.03 8.38 -7.77
C ALA A 141 -0.69 7.07 -7.38
N LEU A 142 -1.99 7.12 -7.11
CA LEU A 142 -2.80 5.94 -6.76
C LEU A 142 -2.87 4.95 -7.93
N GLN A 143 -3.07 5.43 -9.16
CA GLN A 143 -3.07 4.57 -10.34
C GLN A 143 -1.70 3.94 -10.62
N ALA A 144 -0.62 4.69 -10.42
CA ALA A 144 0.74 4.18 -10.54
C ALA A 144 0.99 3.09 -9.49
N GLU A 145 0.53 3.30 -8.25
CA GLU A 145 0.63 2.30 -7.18
C GLU A 145 -0.13 1.01 -7.52
N MET A 146 -1.36 1.11 -8.07
CA MET A 146 -2.12 -0.08 -8.50
C MET A 146 -1.39 -0.90 -9.58
N LYS A 147 -0.71 -0.22 -10.51
CA LYS A 147 0.05 -0.85 -11.61
C LYS A 147 1.39 -1.41 -11.16
N SER A 148 1.94 -0.91 -10.05
CA SER A 148 3.23 -1.34 -9.51
C SER A 148 3.18 -2.77 -8.95
N SER A 149 4.29 -3.49 -9.09
CA SER A 149 4.48 -4.75 -8.39
C SER A 149 4.64 -4.45 -6.89
N PRO A 150 4.05 -5.25 -5.98
CA PRO A 150 4.37 -5.16 -4.55
C PRO A 150 5.88 -5.28 -4.28
N TRP A 151 6.61 -6.01 -5.14
CA TRP A 151 8.06 -6.15 -5.08
C TRP A 151 8.85 -4.87 -5.40
N ASP A 152 8.22 -3.89 -6.06
CA ASP A 152 8.85 -2.59 -6.37
C ASP A 152 8.88 -1.66 -5.16
N ARG A 153 8.22 -2.04 -4.06
CA ARG A 153 8.10 -1.24 -2.84
C ARG A 153 9.41 -1.25 -2.05
N GLU A 154 9.76 -0.10 -1.48
CA GLU A 154 10.83 -0.06 -0.47
C GLU A 154 10.39 -0.86 0.76
N VAL A 155 11.10 -1.95 1.05
CA VAL A 155 10.84 -2.82 2.19
C VAL A 155 11.61 -2.29 3.39
N ARG A 156 10.90 -2.05 4.50
CA ARG A 156 11.54 -1.73 5.78
C ARG A 156 11.92 -3.03 6.46
N VAL A 157 13.16 -3.46 6.28
CA VAL A 157 13.74 -4.55 7.08
C VAL A 157 14.69 -3.91 8.07
N ASP A 158 14.26 -3.76 9.32
CA ASP A 158 15.11 -3.22 10.39
C ASP A 158 16.45 -3.97 10.44
N ASN A 159 17.53 -3.21 10.28
CA ASN A 159 18.94 -3.60 10.47
C ASN A 159 19.53 -4.77 9.64
N MET A 160 18.87 -5.25 8.60
CA MET A 160 19.57 -5.94 7.51
C MET A 160 19.39 -5.17 6.20
N ARG A 161 20.45 -4.49 5.77
CA ARG A 161 20.63 -4.09 4.37
C ARG A 161 20.54 -5.35 3.50
N ILE A 162 19.35 -5.72 3.04
CA ILE A 162 19.21 -6.67 1.94
C ILE A 162 19.39 -5.88 0.65
N SER A 163 20.64 -5.53 0.36
CA SER A 163 21.08 -4.87 -0.88
C SER A 163 20.97 -5.76 -2.14
N HIS A 164 20.22 -6.88 -2.09
CA HIS A 164 20.28 -7.93 -3.10
C HIS A 164 18.98 -8.17 -3.89
N LEU A 165 17.86 -7.51 -3.57
CA LEU A 165 16.59 -7.78 -4.29
C LEU A 165 16.55 -7.22 -5.73
N LYS A 166 17.45 -6.31 -6.12
CA LYS A 166 17.58 -5.92 -7.55
C LYS A 166 18.26 -6.97 -8.44
N VAL A 167 18.81 -8.06 -7.89
CA VAL A 167 19.68 -8.98 -8.64
C VAL A 167 19.04 -10.36 -8.91
N VAL A 168 18.03 -10.77 -8.14
CA VAL A 168 17.55 -12.16 -8.22
C VAL A 168 16.55 -12.39 -9.36
N GLU A 169 15.65 -11.43 -9.67
CA GLU A 169 14.69 -11.61 -10.76
C GLU A 169 15.31 -11.52 -12.17
N LYS A 170 16.37 -10.73 -12.36
CA LYS A 170 17.07 -10.69 -13.66
C LYS A 170 17.81 -11.99 -14.00
N LYS A 171 18.18 -12.80 -13.00
CA LYS A 171 18.82 -14.11 -13.26
C LYS A 171 17.81 -15.22 -13.54
N ALA A 172 16.62 -15.19 -12.94
CA ALA A 172 15.60 -16.21 -13.18
C ALA A 172 15.00 -16.13 -14.60
N ILE A 173 14.91 -14.93 -15.19
CA ILE A 173 14.37 -14.75 -16.54
C ILE A 173 15.41 -15.07 -17.64
N MET A 174 16.71 -15.05 -17.32
CA MET A 174 17.80 -15.25 -18.31
C MET A 174 18.31 -16.69 -18.45
N THR A 175 17.94 -17.62 -17.56
CA THR A 175 18.37 -19.04 -17.66
C THR A 175 17.33 -19.99 -18.29
N GLY A 176 16.24 -19.46 -18.84
CA GLY A 176 15.21 -20.22 -19.56
C GLY A 176 15.41 -20.33 -21.08
N GLY A 177 16.64 -20.30 -21.58
CA GLY A 177 16.95 -20.41 -23.01
C GLY A 177 17.85 -21.62 -23.32
N ARG A 178 17.27 -22.61 -24.01
CA ARG A 178 17.83 -23.73 -24.83
C ARG A 178 19.38 -23.79 -24.91
N ILE A 179 20.04 -24.94 -24.80
CA ILE A 179 19.88 -26.22 -25.52
C ILE A 179 20.22 -27.37 -24.58
#